data_AF-A0A948CEK1-F1
#
_entry.id   AF-A0A948CEK1-F1
#
_cell.length_a   1.000
_cell.length_b   1.000
_cell.length_c   1.000
_cell.angle_alpha   90.00
_cell.angle_beta   90.00
_cell.angle_gamma   90.00
#
_symmetry.space_group_name_H-M   'P 1'
#
loop_
_entity.id
_entity.type
_entity.pdbx_description
1 polymer ?
#
loop_
_entity_poly.entity_id
_entity_poly.type
_entity_poly.pdbx_seq_one_letter_code
_entity_poly.pdbx_strand_id
1 'polypeptide(L)'
;MIWLLTISGALLIVVALRDIFHTLWHPGGFGILTRTVFALTWRASKVRRGGARPSVIAGPLGILLTLGMWTSLVVIGFALIYLPRLADDFNFSSSLQPGQSSNLSFALYVSFVAVTTLGLGDVTPATPELRLVVPVEALLGFLLLTAGISWILQLYPALNRRRALARRLSSMRRQQVDQIVETGQACVAAQQLEAVRDELATVEMDLRQYAESYYFREDRADISLAATLPYVEQLVDAGKRSASPDVQVAAAALGDGLDEILQLLRDQYLPKARGSESTFAALIDDHRQSQARADD
;
A
#
# COMPACT_ATOMS: atom_id res chain seq x y z
N MET A 1 18.55 27.02 -22.70
CA MET A 1 18.10 25.61 -22.72
C MET A 1 18.62 24.82 -21.52
N ILE A 2 19.90 24.96 -21.15
CA ILE A 2 20.53 24.31 -19.98
C ILE A 2 19.69 24.45 -18.69
N TRP A 3 19.34 25.69 -18.31
CA TRP A 3 18.55 25.97 -17.10
C TRP A 3 17.17 25.29 -17.10
N LEU A 4 16.52 25.15 -18.26
CA LEU A 4 15.20 24.50 -18.34
C LEU A 4 15.29 23.00 -18.04
N LEU A 5 16.34 22.32 -18.53
CA LEU A 5 16.55 20.89 -18.27
C LEU A 5 16.91 20.67 -16.80
N THR A 6 17.82 21.48 -16.24
CA THR A 6 18.20 21.39 -14.83
C THR A 6 17.02 21.66 -13.90
N ILE A 7 16.21 22.70 -14.17
CA ILE A 7 15.02 23.01 -13.36
C ILE A 7 13.98 21.89 -13.48
N SER A 8 13.74 21.37 -14.69
CA SER A 8 12.82 20.25 -14.91
C SER A 8 13.29 18.99 -14.15
N GLY A 9 14.59 18.70 -14.17
CA GLY A 9 15.18 17.59 -13.45
C GLY A 9 15.05 17.74 -11.93
N ALA A 10 15.38 18.92 -11.40
CA ALA A 10 15.20 19.22 -9.98
C ALA A 10 13.73 19.11 -9.54
N LEU A 11 12.79 19.60 -10.37
CA LEU A 11 11.36 19.48 -10.11
C LEU A 11 10.91 18.01 -10.05
N LEU A 12 11.39 17.15 -10.95
CA LEU A 12 11.08 15.71 -10.91
C LEU A 12 11.58 15.05 -9.62
N ILE A 13 12.79 15.40 -9.17
CA ILE A 13 13.34 14.90 -7.91
C ILE A 13 12.48 15.36 -6.73
N VAL A 14 12.10 16.63 -6.68
CA VAL A 14 11.23 17.17 -5.62
C VAL A 14 9.86 16.47 -5.62
N VAL A 15 9.27 16.21 -6.79
CA VAL A 15 8.02 15.47 -6.91
C VAL A 15 8.18 14.03 -6.39
N ALA A 16 9.27 13.34 -6.72
CA ALA A 16 9.55 12.00 -6.21
C ALA A 16 9.72 12.00 -4.69
N LEU A 17 10.55 12.89 -4.14
CA LEU A 17 10.77 13.02 -2.70
C LEU A 17 9.49 13.38 -1.94
N ARG A 18 8.65 14.25 -2.50
CA ARG A 18 7.36 14.59 -1.92
C ARG A 18 6.42 13.40 -1.89
N ASP A 19 6.35 12.60 -2.96
CA ASP A 19 5.52 11.40 -2.99
C ASP A 19 6.01 10.35 -1.98
N ILE A 20 7.34 10.11 -1.94
CA ILE A 20 7.98 9.23 -0.94
C ILE A 20 7.64 9.70 0.48
N PHE A 21 7.79 10.99 0.77
CA PHE A 21 7.51 11.56 2.09
C PHE A 21 6.06 11.34 2.52
N HIS A 22 5.12 11.63 1.62
CA HIS A 22 3.70 11.44 1.92
C HIS A 22 3.29 9.96 2.02
N THR A 23 3.92 9.06 1.28
CA THR A 23 3.60 7.63 1.34
C THR A 23 4.23 6.95 2.56
N LEU A 24 5.44 7.34 2.98
CA LEU A 24 6.20 6.60 4.00
C LEU A 24 6.19 7.25 5.39
N TRP A 25 6.21 8.58 5.46
CA TRP A 25 6.41 9.30 6.72
C TRP A 25 5.21 10.11 7.18
N HIS A 26 4.21 10.34 6.33
CA HIS A 26 2.99 11.03 6.73
C HIS A 26 1.95 10.03 7.27
N PRO A 27 1.52 10.13 8.54
CA PRO A 27 0.49 9.24 9.09
C PRO A 27 -0.80 9.35 8.26
N GLY A 28 -1.30 8.22 7.77
CA GLY A 28 -2.47 8.15 6.88
C GLY A 28 -2.32 8.87 5.54
N GLY A 29 -1.08 9.22 5.16
CA GLY A 29 -0.75 9.78 3.87
C GLY A 29 -0.64 8.69 2.81
N PHE A 30 -1.23 8.95 1.65
CA PHE A 30 -1.06 8.11 0.47
C PHE A 30 -0.66 9.02 -0.68
N GLY A 31 0.60 8.96 -1.11
CA GLY A 31 1.14 9.82 -2.16
C GLY A 31 0.26 9.79 -3.41
N ILE A 32 0.13 10.93 -4.10
CA ILE A 32 -0.78 11.04 -5.25
C ILE A 32 -0.34 10.09 -6.38
N LEU A 33 0.98 9.98 -6.61
CA LEU A 33 1.52 9.10 -7.65
C LEU A 33 1.37 7.65 -7.21
N THR A 34 1.76 7.34 -5.97
CA THR A 34 1.56 6.00 -5.38
C THR A 34 0.10 5.55 -5.51
N ARG A 35 -0.86 6.39 -5.09
CA ARG A 35 -2.30 6.12 -5.21
C ARG A 35 -2.73 5.84 -6.64
N THR A 36 -2.20 6.61 -7.58
CA THR A 36 -2.49 6.44 -9.00
C THR A 36 -1.95 5.10 -9.50
N VAL A 37 -0.72 4.72 -9.14
CA VAL A 37 -0.12 3.42 -9.49
C VAL A 37 -0.96 2.26 -8.94
N PHE A 38 -1.35 2.31 -7.66
CA PHE A 38 -2.20 1.28 -7.06
C PHE A 38 -3.58 1.22 -7.71
N ALA A 39 -4.23 2.37 -7.95
CA ALA A 39 -5.54 2.42 -8.60
C ALA A 39 -5.49 1.90 -10.04
N LEU A 40 -4.45 2.20 -10.81
CA LEU A 40 -4.25 1.69 -12.16
C LEU A 40 -3.99 0.18 -12.15
N THR A 41 -3.13 -0.29 -11.25
CA THR A 41 -2.86 -1.73 -11.06
C THR A 41 -4.12 -2.48 -10.67
N TRP A 42 -4.94 -1.90 -9.79
CA TRP A 42 -6.23 -2.44 -9.37
C TRP A 42 -7.25 -2.48 -10.49
N ARG A 43 -7.38 -1.42 -11.28
CA ARG A 43 -8.28 -1.38 -12.45
C ARG A 43 -7.84 -2.39 -13.52
N ALA A 44 -6.54 -2.49 -13.79
CA ALA A 44 -5.99 -3.44 -14.76
C ALA A 44 -6.24 -4.89 -14.33
N SER A 45 -6.10 -5.20 -13.04
CA SER A 45 -6.44 -6.53 -12.50
C SER A 45 -7.92 -6.86 -12.66
N LYS A 46 -8.79 -5.85 -12.69
CA LYS A 46 -10.23 -6.02 -12.92
C LYS A 46 -10.60 -6.26 -14.39
N VAL A 47 -9.84 -5.73 -15.36
CA VAL A 47 -10.18 -5.91 -16.79
C VAL A 47 -9.91 -7.34 -17.28
N ARG A 48 -8.92 -8.04 -16.72
CA ARG A 48 -8.72 -9.47 -16.99
C ARG A 48 -9.83 -10.30 -16.30
N ARG A 49 -10.91 -10.56 -17.03
CA ARG A 49 -12.07 -11.40 -16.63
C ARG A 49 -11.91 -12.89 -16.95
N GLY A 50 -10.87 -13.30 -17.69
CA GLY A 50 -10.68 -14.69 -18.12
C GLY A 50 -9.32 -15.24 -17.71
N GLY A 51 -9.32 -16.23 -16.81
CA GLY A 51 -8.13 -16.98 -16.39
C GLY A 51 -7.91 -16.91 -14.89
N ALA A 52 -7.87 -18.07 -14.24
CA ALA A 52 -7.68 -18.23 -12.81
C ALA A 52 -6.38 -17.55 -12.32
N ARG A 53 -6.46 -16.88 -11.15
CA ARG A 53 -5.34 -16.44 -10.30
C ARG A 53 -4.56 -15.13 -10.58
N PRO A 54 -4.85 -14.23 -11.56
CA PRO A 54 -4.07 -12.99 -11.71
C PRO A 54 -4.34 -11.91 -10.63
N SER A 55 -5.29 -12.11 -9.71
CA SER A 55 -5.76 -11.03 -8.82
C SER A 55 -5.04 -10.88 -7.48
N VAL A 56 -4.29 -11.88 -7.00
CA VAL A 56 -3.52 -11.79 -5.73
C VAL A 56 -2.27 -10.90 -5.90
N ILE A 57 -1.80 -10.75 -7.14
CA ILE A 57 -0.55 -10.06 -7.47
C ILE A 57 -0.73 -8.53 -7.50
N ALA A 58 -1.96 -8.00 -7.52
CA ALA A 58 -2.20 -6.57 -7.68
C ALA A 58 -1.53 -5.71 -6.58
N GLY A 59 -1.58 -6.16 -5.31
CA GLY A 59 -0.92 -5.48 -4.20
C GLY A 59 0.62 -5.49 -4.30
N PRO A 60 1.27 -6.68 -4.36
CA PRO A 60 2.71 -6.77 -4.52
C PRO A 60 3.25 -6.07 -5.77
N LEU A 61 2.53 -6.16 -6.89
CA LEU A 61 2.91 -5.46 -8.12
C LEU A 61 2.78 -3.95 -7.97
N GLY A 62 1.77 -3.45 -7.25
CA GLY A 62 1.62 -2.03 -6.93
C GLY A 62 2.83 -1.48 -6.18
N ILE A 63 3.37 -2.23 -5.22
CA ILE A 63 4.62 -1.88 -4.51
C ILE A 63 5.79 -1.80 -5.48
N LEU A 64 6.02 -2.86 -6.27
CA LEU A 64 7.14 -2.93 -7.21
C LEU A 64 7.08 -1.79 -8.24
N LEU A 65 5.90 -1.52 -8.79
CA LEU A 65 5.69 -0.42 -9.74
C LEU A 65 5.89 0.95 -9.08
N THR A 66 5.50 1.13 -7.82
CA THR A 66 5.74 2.37 -7.07
C THR A 66 7.23 2.61 -6.86
N LEU A 67 7.96 1.60 -6.38
CA LEU A 67 9.42 1.69 -6.20
C LEU A 67 10.13 1.96 -7.53
N GLY A 68 9.74 1.24 -8.58
CA GLY A 68 10.28 1.46 -9.93
C GLY A 68 9.99 2.86 -10.47
N MET A 69 8.79 3.39 -10.23
CA MET A 69 8.41 4.75 -10.60
C MET A 69 9.25 5.79 -9.85
N TRP A 70 9.40 5.67 -8.52
CA TRP A 70 10.24 6.59 -7.75
C TRP A 70 11.69 6.57 -8.22
N THR A 71 12.27 5.38 -8.40
CA THR A 71 13.63 5.24 -8.95
C THR A 71 13.72 5.88 -10.33
N SER A 72 12.74 5.66 -11.21
CA SER A 72 12.71 6.26 -12.54
C SER A 72 12.64 7.78 -12.50
N LEU A 73 11.83 8.37 -11.61
CA LEU A 73 11.73 9.83 -11.46
C LEU A 73 13.04 10.44 -10.97
N VAL A 74 13.69 9.81 -10.00
CA VAL A 74 15.00 10.26 -9.49
C VAL A 74 16.06 10.15 -10.59
N VAL A 75 16.13 9.00 -11.28
CA VAL A 75 17.11 8.76 -12.35
C VAL A 75 16.91 9.73 -13.52
N ILE A 76 15.66 9.91 -13.98
CA ILE A 76 15.37 10.87 -15.05
C ILE A 76 15.65 12.29 -14.57
N GLY A 77 15.34 12.61 -13.32
CA GLY A 77 15.59 13.92 -12.73
C GLY A 77 17.07 14.31 -12.73
N PHE A 78 17.94 13.44 -12.23
CA PHE A 78 19.39 13.66 -12.24
C PHE A 78 19.98 13.57 -13.65
N ALA A 79 19.51 12.66 -14.50
CA ALA A 79 19.93 12.61 -15.90
C ALA A 79 19.67 13.95 -16.62
N LEU A 80 18.53 14.61 -16.38
CA LEU A 80 18.24 15.94 -16.94
C LEU A 80 19.15 17.04 -16.37
N ILE A 81 19.64 16.89 -15.13
CA ILE A 81 20.63 17.79 -14.52
C ILE A 81 22.01 17.59 -15.16
N TYR A 82 22.40 16.34 -15.43
CA TYR A 82 23.71 16.01 -16.01
C TYR A 82 23.79 16.23 -17.51
N LEU A 83 22.70 16.02 -18.25
CA LEU A 83 22.66 16.12 -19.71
C LEU A 83 23.33 17.38 -20.28
N PRO A 84 23.06 18.61 -19.80
CA PRO A 84 23.71 19.80 -20.33
C PRO A 84 25.16 19.99 -19.88
N ARG A 85 25.61 19.26 -18.84
CA ARG A 85 26.95 19.38 -18.23
C ARG A 85 27.89 18.25 -18.63
N LEU A 86 27.38 17.24 -19.32
CA LEU A 86 28.06 15.98 -19.61
C LEU A 86 29.33 16.14 -20.46
N ALA A 87 29.33 17.06 -21.42
CA ALA A 87 30.47 17.27 -22.31
C ALA A 87 31.66 17.95 -21.62
N ASP A 88 31.39 18.88 -20.70
CA ASP A 88 32.38 19.82 -20.18
C ASP A 88 32.76 19.57 -18.71
N ASP A 89 31.84 19.02 -17.90
CA ASP A 89 32.00 18.92 -16.44
C ASP A 89 32.27 17.49 -15.93
N PHE A 90 32.41 16.50 -16.83
CA PHE A 90 32.72 15.11 -16.50
C PHE A 90 33.99 14.62 -17.19
N ASN A 91 34.76 13.80 -16.48
CA ASN A 91 35.90 13.07 -17.04
C ASN A 91 35.44 11.69 -17.52
N PHE A 92 35.83 11.32 -18.73
CA PHE A 92 35.54 10.04 -19.35
C PHE A 92 36.79 9.15 -19.35
N SER A 93 36.60 7.85 -19.14
CA SER A 93 37.65 6.86 -19.37
C SER A 93 38.12 6.87 -20.83
N SER A 94 39.35 6.41 -21.08
CA SER A 94 39.99 6.45 -22.41
C SER A 94 39.27 5.65 -23.51
N SER A 95 38.35 4.76 -23.13
CA SER A 95 37.49 3.99 -24.06
C SER A 95 36.23 4.74 -24.49
N LEU A 96 35.90 5.88 -23.88
CA LEU A 96 34.70 6.67 -24.16
C LEU A 96 35.06 7.97 -24.90
N GLN A 97 34.31 8.32 -25.94
CA GLN A 97 34.51 9.55 -26.71
C GLN A 97 33.48 10.62 -26.30
N PRO A 98 33.90 11.76 -25.71
CA PRO A 98 32.97 12.77 -25.14
C PRO A 98 31.90 13.28 -26.12
N GLY A 99 32.25 13.45 -27.39
CA GLY A 99 31.35 13.93 -28.44
C GLY A 99 30.25 12.92 -28.85
N GLN A 100 30.45 11.62 -28.60
CA GLN A 100 29.44 10.58 -28.85
C GLN A 100 28.68 10.19 -27.58
N SER A 101 29.27 10.43 -26.41
CA SER A 101 28.75 10.08 -25.09
C SER A 101 27.94 11.20 -24.40
N SER A 102 27.69 12.33 -25.07
CA SER A 102 26.91 13.46 -24.52
C SER A 102 25.44 13.43 -24.97
N ASN A 103 24.75 12.31 -24.75
CA ASN A 103 23.35 12.14 -25.13
C ASN A 103 22.47 11.72 -23.93
N LEU A 104 21.14 11.77 -24.11
CA LEU A 104 20.18 11.46 -23.05
C LEU A 104 20.34 10.04 -22.49
N SER A 105 20.59 9.04 -23.36
CA SER A 105 20.81 7.66 -22.92
C SER A 105 22.03 7.53 -22.01
N PHE A 106 23.10 8.27 -22.29
CA PHE A 106 24.29 8.25 -21.47
C PHE A 106 24.10 9.01 -20.15
N ALA A 107 23.37 10.11 -20.15
CA ALA A 107 22.95 10.79 -18.91
C ALA A 107 22.11 9.89 -17.99
N LEU A 108 21.19 9.12 -18.58
CA LEU A 108 20.42 8.11 -17.85
C LEU A 108 21.31 7.01 -17.30
N TYR A 109 22.30 6.55 -18.08
CA TYR A 109 23.28 5.57 -17.60
C TYR A 109 24.08 6.09 -16.40
N VAL A 110 24.66 7.31 -16.49
CA VAL A 110 25.44 7.92 -15.39
C VAL A 110 24.58 8.04 -14.12
N SER A 111 23.36 8.56 -14.26
CA SER A 111 22.44 8.71 -13.13
C SER A 111 22.02 7.35 -12.55
N PHE A 112 21.71 6.36 -13.40
CA PHE A 112 21.33 5.03 -12.93
C PHE A 112 22.47 4.34 -12.16
N VAL A 113 23.71 4.44 -12.64
CA VAL A 113 24.90 3.92 -11.96
C VAL A 113 25.11 4.59 -10.60
N ALA A 114 24.86 5.89 -10.50
CA ALA A 114 24.96 6.65 -9.25
C ALA A 114 23.84 6.28 -8.25
N VAL A 115 22.57 6.33 -8.67
CA VAL A 115 21.40 5.98 -7.84
C VAL A 115 21.48 4.54 -7.32
N THR A 116 21.94 3.60 -8.16
CA THR A 116 22.09 2.20 -7.73
C THR A 116 23.34 1.95 -6.88
N THR A 117 24.15 2.99 -6.62
CA THR A 117 25.41 2.92 -5.87
C THR A 117 26.46 2.01 -6.50
N LEU A 118 26.32 1.68 -7.79
CA LEU A 118 27.19 0.74 -8.49
C LEU A 118 28.59 1.30 -8.75
N GLY A 119 28.66 2.58 -9.15
CA GLY A 119 29.93 3.31 -9.26
C GLY A 119 30.99 2.69 -10.19
N LEU A 120 30.64 2.43 -11.46
CA LEU A 120 31.53 1.76 -12.43
C LEU A 120 32.86 2.48 -12.71
N GLY A 121 32.93 3.79 -12.43
CA GLY A 121 34.17 4.58 -12.50
C GLY A 121 34.62 4.96 -13.91
N ASP A 122 33.84 4.62 -14.94
CA ASP A 122 34.07 4.98 -16.34
C ASP A 122 33.75 6.45 -16.64
N VAL A 123 32.94 7.07 -15.79
CA VAL A 123 32.58 8.50 -15.80
C VAL A 123 32.73 9.06 -14.38
N THR A 124 33.45 10.18 -14.23
CA THR A 124 33.66 10.81 -12.91
C THR A 124 33.44 12.33 -12.96
N PRO A 125 32.92 12.95 -11.88
CA PRO A 125 32.70 14.39 -11.85
C PRO A 125 34.02 15.18 -11.86
N ALA A 126 34.19 16.08 -12.84
CA ALA A 126 35.38 16.91 -12.96
C ALA A 126 35.30 18.16 -12.07
N THR A 127 34.10 18.72 -11.89
CA THR A 127 33.89 19.97 -11.15
C THR A 127 33.57 19.75 -9.66
N PRO A 128 33.92 20.71 -8.77
CA PRO A 128 33.60 20.62 -7.35
C PRO A 128 32.09 20.48 -7.06
N GLU A 129 31.24 21.12 -7.86
CA GLU A 129 29.78 21.04 -7.71
C GLU A 129 29.27 19.61 -7.93
N LEU A 130 29.67 18.97 -9.03
CA LEU A 130 29.24 17.61 -9.34
C LEU A 130 29.84 16.57 -8.38
N ARG A 131 31.03 16.86 -7.81
CA ARG A 131 31.62 16.06 -6.73
C ARG A 131 30.81 16.09 -5.43
N LEU A 132 29.87 17.03 -5.28
CA LEU A 132 28.86 17.03 -4.20
C LEU A 132 27.54 16.40 -4.65
N VAL A 133 27.08 16.73 -5.87
CA VAL A 133 25.78 16.27 -6.38
C VAL A 133 25.73 14.75 -6.56
N VAL A 134 26.76 14.14 -7.15
CA VAL A 134 26.78 12.69 -7.44
C VAL A 134 26.74 11.84 -6.16
N PRO A 135 27.51 12.15 -5.09
CA PRO A 135 27.34 11.45 -3.82
C PRO A 135 25.96 11.65 -3.16
N VAL A 136 25.35 12.83 -3.31
CA VAL A 136 23.98 13.07 -2.80
C VAL A 136 22.97 12.21 -3.55
N GLU A 137 23.10 12.08 -4.87
CA GLU A 137 22.27 11.17 -5.67
C GLU A 137 22.40 9.71 -5.19
N ALA A 138 23.63 9.24 -4.96
CA ALA A 138 23.86 7.90 -4.44
C ALA A 138 23.23 7.71 -3.04
N LEU A 139 23.34 8.72 -2.16
CA LEU A 139 22.69 8.70 -0.86
C LEU A 139 21.16 8.63 -0.98
N LEU A 140 20.56 9.39 -1.92
CA LEU A 140 19.12 9.33 -2.18
C LEU A 140 18.69 7.96 -2.69
N GLY A 141 19.48 7.33 -3.58
CA GLY A 141 19.22 5.97 -4.04
C GLY A 141 19.28 4.93 -2.92
N PHE A 142 20.28 5.04 -2.04
CA PHE A 142 20.38 4.21 -0.84
C PHE A 142 19.17 4.40 0.09
N LEU A 143 18.80 5.66 0.38
CA LEU A 143 17.61 5.98 1.19
C LEU A 143 16.33 5.42 0.58
N LEU A 144 16.16 5.51 -0.74
CA LEU A 144 15.01 4.96 -1.45
C LEU A 144 14.93 3.44 -1.28
N LEU A 145 16.05 2.72 -1.45
CA LEU A 145 16.10 1.27 -1.25
C LEU A 145 15.76 0.91 0.20
N THR A 146 16.40 1.56 1.17
CA THR A 146 16.14 1.33 2.61
C THR A 146 14.67 1.58 2.94
N ALA A 147 14.12 2.71 2.51
CA ALA A 147 12.74 3.08 2.78
C ALA A 147 11.75 2.12 2.11
N GLY A 148 12.04 1.65 0.89
CA GLY A 148 11.25 0.63 0.21
C GLY A 148 11.22 -0.72 0.94
N ILE A 149 12.37 -1.17 1.48
CA ILE A 149 12.42 -2.38 2.30
C ILE A 149 11.65 -2.18 3.61
N SER A 150 11.85 -1.06 4.30
CA SER A 150 11.13 -0.72 5.53
C SER A 150 9.62 -0.66 5.33
N TRP A 151 9.17 -0.15 4.18
CA TRP A 151 7.76 -0.11 3.82
C TRP A 151 7.15 -1.50 3.71
N ILE A 152 7.82 -2.41 2.99
CA ILE A 152 7.39 -3.81 2.86
C ILE A 152 7.35 -4.49 4.24
N LEU A 153 8.37 -4.31 5.07
CA LEU A 153 8.43 -4.92 6.39
C LEU A 153 7.34 -4.44 7.36
N GLN A 154 6.85 -3.20 7.19
CA GLN A 154 5.76 -2.65 7.99
C GLN A 154 4.37 -3.06 7.49
N LEU A 155 4.20 -3.17 6.17
CA LEU A 155 2.91 -3.51 5.56
C LEU A 155 2.50 -4.97 5.81
N TYR A 156 3.42 -5.92 5.76
CA TYR A 156 3.08 -7.35 5.88
C TYR A 156 2.50 -7.74 7.25
N PRO A 157 3.01 -7.23 8.39
CA PRO A 157 2.36 -7.41 9.69
C PRO A 157 0.90 -6.94 9.72
N ALA A 158 0.59 -5.77 9.13
CA ALA A 158 -0.78 -5.26 9.04
C ALA A 158 -1.68 -6.19 8.20
N LEU A 159 -1.18 -6.66 7.05
CA LEU A 159 -1.88 -7.66 6.22
C LEU A 159 -2.12 -8.98 6.98
N ASN A 160 -1.16 -9.40 7.81
CA ASN A 160 -1.29 -10.62 8.60
C ASN A 160 -2.33 -10.48 9.71
N ARG A 161 -2.38 -9.33 10.41
CA ARG A 161 -3.43 -9.05 11.42
C ARG A 161 -4.82 -9.05 10.80
N ARG A 162 -4.97 -8.42 9.63
CA ARG A 162 -6.22 -8.45 8.85
C ARG A 162 -6.67 -9.88 8.53
N ARG A 163 -5.74 -10.72 8.05
CA ARG A 163 -6.03 -12.13 7.73
C ARG A 163 -6.33 -12.96 8.98
N ALA A 164 -5.68 -12.66 10.11
CA ALA A 164 -5.95 -13.32 11.38
C ALA A 164 -7.37 -13.06 11.87
N LEU A 165 -7.82 -11.80 11.83
CA LEU A 165 -9.21 -11.43 12.14
C LEU A 165 -10.19 -12.14 11.21
N ALA A 166 -9.96 -12.08 9.90
CA ALA A 166 -10.83 -12.76 8.93
C ALA A 166 -10.92 -14.28 9.19
N ARG A 167 -9.78 -14.92 9.51
CA ARG A 167 -9.72 -16.32 9.90
C ARG A 167 -10.53 -16.63 11.14
N ARG A 168 -10.41 -15.77 12.16
CA ARG A 168 -11.16 -15.89 13.41
C ARG A 168 -12.66 -15.80 13.14
N LEU A 169 -13.11 -14.78 12.40
CA LEU A 169 -14.51 -14.59 12.02
C LEU A 169 -15.05 -15.79 11.20
N SER A 170 -14.27 -16.29 10.25
CA SER A 170 -14.63 -17.50 9.49
C SER A 170 -14.79 -18.73 10.39
N SER A 171 -13.89 -18.91 11.37
CA SER A 171 -13.98 -20.01 12.35
C SER A 171 -15.19 -19.86 13.26
N MET A 172 -15.44 -18.65 13.79
CA MET A 172 -16.58 -18.35 14.64
C MET A 172 -17.89 -18.61 13.91
N ARG A 173 -17.99 -18.24 12.63
CA ARG A 173 -19.15 -18.52 11.78
C ARG A 173 -19.42 -20.02 11.62
N ARG A 174 -18.38 -20.83 11.37
CA ARG A 174 -18.53 -22.30 11.29
C ARG A 174 -18.97 -22.91 12.62
N GLN A 175 -18.57 -22.30 13.74
CA GLN A 175 -18.95 -22.73 15.09
C GLN A 175 -20.28 -22.13 15.57
N GLN A 176 -20.95 -21.32 14.74
CA GLN A 176 -22.23 -20.66 15.07
C GLN A 176 -22.13 -19.84 16.38
N VAL A 177 -21.03 -19.10 16.55
CA VAL A 177 -20.78 -18.29 17.75
C VAL A 177 -21.86 -17.24 17.99
N ASP A 178 -22.57 -16.81 16.96
CA ASP A 178 -23.77 -15.99 17.05
C ASP A 178 -24.85 -16.60 17.97
N GLN A 179 -25.06 -17.92 17.94
CA GLN A 179 -25.99 -18.59 18.87
C GLN A 179 -25.49 -18.56 20.32
N ILE A 180 -24.17 -18.70 20.51
CA ILE A 180 -23.52 -18.61 21.83
C ILE A 180 -23.65 -17.18 22.36
N VAL A 181 -23.50 -16.18 21.50
CA VAL A 181 -23.67 -14.77 21.88
C VAL A 181 -25.13 -14.47 22.27
N GLU A 182 -26.10 -14.98 21.52
CA GLU A 182 -27.53 -14.73 21.78
C GLU A 182 -28.03 -15.45 23.05
N THR A 183 -27.69 -16.73 23.22
CA THR A 183 -28.33 -17.60 24.24
C THR A 183 -27.36 -18.24 25.25
N GLY A 184 -26.05 -18.09 25.04
CA GLY A 184 -25.02 -18.71 25.87
C GLY A 184 -24.73 -17.97 27.17
N GLN A 185 -23.63 -18.36 27.82
CA GLN A 185 -23.18 -17.73 29.07
C GLN A 185 -22.68 -16.32 28.81
N ALA A 186 -23.19 -15.34 29.58
CA ALA A 186 -22.90 -13.92 29.40
C ALA A 186 -21.40 -13.58 29.37
N CYS A 187 -20.62 -14.13 30.31
CA CYS A 187 -19.18 -13.89 30.39
C CYS A 187 -18.44 -14.37 29.12
N VAL A 188 -18.77 -15.57 28.63
CA VAL A 188 -18.16 -16.13 27.42
C VAL A 188 -18.57 -15.32 26.19
N ALA A 189 -19.86 -14.99 26.08
CA ALA A 189 -20.38 -14.19 24.97
C ALA A 189 -19.73 -12.80 24.90
N ALA A 190 -19.69 -12.06 26.02
CA ALA A 190 -19.06 -10.75 26.10
C ALA A 190 -17.57 -10.81 25.74
N GLN A 191 -16.84 -11.79 26.26
CA GLN A 191 -15.41 -11.98 25.96
C GLN A 191 -15.15 -12.23 24.46
N GLN A 192 -16.03 -12.97 23.77
CA GLN A 192 -15.88 -13.17 22.31
C GLN A 192 -16.11 -11.87 21.53
N LEU A 193 -17.11 -11.07 21.92
CA LEU A 193 -17.40 -9.78 21.28
C LEU A 193 -16.27 -8.76 21.49
N GLU A 194 -15.76 -8.65 22.72
CA GLU A 194 -14.63 -7.76 23.05
C GLU A 194 -13.37 -8.13 22.28
N ALA A 195 -13.06 -9.43 22.17
CA ALA A 195 -11.89 -9.87 21.45
C ALA A 195 -11.99 -9.58 19.93
N VAL A 196 -13.18 -9.68 19.33
CA VAL A 196 -13.40 -9.25 17.94
C VAL A 196 -13.29 -7.74 17.81
N ARG A 197 -13.82 -6.97 18.77
CA ARG A 197 -13.74 -5.50 18.76
C ARG A 197 -12.29 -5.02 18.78
N ASP A 198 -11.47 -5.58 19.66
CA ASP A 198 -10.08 -5.15 19.81
C ASP A 198 -9.23 -5.51 18.56
N GLU A 199 -9.46 -6.68 17.97
CA GLU A 199 -8.86 -7.06 16.68
C GLU A 199 -9.36 -6.16 15.53
N LEU A 200 -10.65 -5.82 15.51
CA LEU A 200 -11.25 -4.95 14.50
C LEU A 200 -10.69 -3.53 14.57
N ALA A 201 -10.57 -2.96 15.76
CA ALA A 201 -9.96 -1.65 15.98
C ALA A 201 -8.50 -1.63 15.53
N THR A 202 -7.76 -2.72 15.78
CA THR A 202 -6.38 -2.85 15.30
C THR A 202 -6.32 -2.85 13.77
N VAL A 203 -7.20 -3.61 13.11
CA VAL A 203 -7.27 -3.69 11.65
C VAL A 203 -7.75 -2.37 11.03
N GLU A 204 -8.65 -1.65 11.67
CA GLU A 204 -9.09 -0.33 11.24
C GLU A 204 -7.92 0.68 11.31
N MET A 205 -7.19 0.73 12.42
CA MET A 205 -6.02 1.60 12.57
C MET A 205 -4.93 1.27 11.55
N ASP A 206 -4.71 -0.02 11.29
CA ASP A 206 -3.80 -0.48 10.24
C ASP A 206 -4.25 -0.02 8.85
N LEU A 207 -5.56 -0.08 8.56
CA LEU A 207 -6.10 0.38 7.28
C LEU A 207 -5.96 1.89 7.11
N ARG A 208 -6.10 2.67 8.19
CA ARG A 208 -5.83 4.11 8.20
C ARG A 208 -4.36 4.42 7.97
N GLN A 209 -3.45 3.66 8.59
CA GLN A 209 -2.01 3.90 8.49
C GLN A 209 -1.41 3.41 7.17
N TYR A 210 -1.84 2.25 6.68
CA TYR A 210 -1.33 1.57 5.50
C TYR A 210 -2.43 1.45 4.45
N ALA A 211 -2.76 2.57 3.81
CA ALA A 211 -3.87 2.64 2.87
C ALA A 211 -3.70 1.70 1.67
N GLU A 212 -2.46 1.37 1.30
CA GLU A 212 -2.10 0.40 0.27
C GLU A 212 -2.58 -1.02 0.58
N SER A 213 -2.77 -1.36 1.87
CA SER A 213 -3.25 -2.67 2.31
C SER A 213 -4.63 -3.01 1.73
N TYR A 214 -5.46 -1.99 1.42
CA TYR A 214 -6.73 -2.16 0.74
C TYR A 214 -6.59 -2.89 -0.60
N TYR A 215 -5.54 -2.57 -1.38
CA TYR A 215 -5.32 -3.13 -2.72
C TYR A 215 -4.75 -4.56 -2.70
N PHE A 216 -4.58 -5.16 -1.53
CA PHE A 216 -4.23 -6.57 -1.38
C PHE A 216 -5.49 -7.41 -1.37
N ARG A 217 -5.54 -8.37 -2.29
CA ARG A 217 -6.65 -9.31 -2.41
C ARG A 217 -6.23 -10.70 -1.96
N GLU A 218 -7.04 -11.29 -1.09
CA GLU A 218 -6.93 -12.69 -0.71
C GLU A 218 -7.55 -13.62 -1.76
N ASP A 219 -6.98 -14.81 -1.90
CA ASP A 219 -7.46 -15.86 -2.80
C ASP A 219 -8.61 -16.68 -2.21
N ARG A 220 -8.63 -16.84 -0.87
CA ARG A 220 -9.64 -17.61 -0.16
C ARG A 220 -10.55 -16.70 0.66
N ALA A 221 -11.84 -17.02 0.67
CA ALA A 221 -12.86 -16.29 1.41
C ALA A 221 -12.65 -16.35 2.94
N ASP A 222 -12.07 -17.42 3.46
CA ASP A 222 -11.87 -17.64 4.89
C ASP A 222 -10.76 -16.79 5.53
N ILE A 223 -9.86 -16.19 4.74
CA ILE A 223 -8.84 -15.25 5.18
C ILE A 223 -9.13 -13.82 4.67
N SER A 224 -10.22 -13.62 3.93
CA SER A 224 -10.57 -12.33 3.35
C SER A 224 -11.47 -11.53 4.29
N LEU A 225 -11.01 -10.35 4.71
CA LEU A 225 -11.84 -9.45 5.51
C LEU A 225 -13.12 -9.08 4.76
N ALA A 226 -13.03 -8.84 3.44
CA ALA A 226 -14.19 -8.51 2.62
C ALA A 226 -15.31 -9.56 2.70
N ALA A 227 -14.95 -10.84 2.74
CA ALA A 227 -15.92 -11.94 2.80
C ALA A 227 -16.47 -12.22 4.20
N THR A 228 -15.73 -11.84 5.25
CA THR A 228 -15.99 -12.22 6.64
C THR A 228 -16.52 -11.07 7.50
N LEU A 229 -16.23 -9.82 7.15
CA LEU A 229 -16.69 -8.63 7.88
C LEU A 229 -18.22 -8.57 8.07
N PRO A 230 -19.09 -8.99 7.12
CA PRO A 230 -20.54 -9.02 7.37
C PRO A 230 -20.96 -9.92 8.53
N TYR A 231 -20.12 -10.89 8.93
CA TYR A 231 -20.40 -11.72 10.11
C TYR A 231 -20.30 -10.92 11.42
N VAL A 232 -19.54 -9.82 11.45
CA VAL A 232 -19.49 -8.93 12.62
C VAL A 232 -20.86 -8.31 12.88
N GLU A 233 -21.58 -7.90 11.83
CA GLU A 233 -22.96 -7.38 11.96
C GLU A 233 -23.90 -8.45 12.56
N GLN A 234 -23.75 -9.71 12.14
CA GLN A 234 -24.52 -10.83 12.69
C GLN A 234 -24.22 -11.08 14.18
N LEU A 235 -22.96 -10.95 14.60
CA LEU A 235 -22.57 -11.04 16.01
C LEU A 235 -23.16 -9.89 16.84
N VAL A 236 -23.14 -8.67 16.31
CA VAL A 236 -23.74 -7.49 16.95
C VAL A 236 -25.26 -7.69 17.12
N ASP A 237 -25.95 -8.15 16.08
CA ASP A 237 -27.39 -8.39 16.13
C ASP A 237 -27.78 -9.58 17.02
N ALA A 238 -26.95 -10.60 17.11
CA ALA A 238 -27.11 -11.67 18.10
C ALA A 238 -26.93 -11.15 19.53
N GLY A 239 -25.93 -10.31 19.77
CA GLY A 239 -25.68 -9.74 21.10
C GLY A 239 -26.76 -8.77 21.57
N LYS A 240 -27.35 -7.99 20.65
CA LYS A 240 -28.54 -7.15 20.92
C LYS A 240 -29.76 -7.97 21.33
N ARG A 241 -29.91 -9.20 20.80
CA ARG A 241 -30.99 -10.13 21.15
C ARG A 241 -30.74 -10.92 22.43
N SER A 242 -29.53 -10.85 23.00
CA SER A 242 -29.20 -11.53 24.25
C SER A 242 -30.00 -10.98 25.43
N ALA A 243 -30.34 -11.84 26.39
CA ALA A 243 -31.02 -11.42 27.62
C ALA A 243 -30.09 -10.74 28.64
N SER A 244 -28.76 -10.84 28.44
CA SER A 244 -27.76 -10.30 29.37
C SER A 244 -27.40 -8.85 29.05
N PRO A 245 -27.50 -7.91 30.02
CA PRO A 245 -27.06 -6.53 29.84
C PRO A 245 -25.58 -6.41 29.44
N ASP A 246 -24.71 -7.24 30.02
CA ASP A 246 -23.27 -7.21 29.75
C ASP A 246 -22.97 -7.54 28.28
N VAL A 247 -23.70 -8.52 27.71
CA VAL A 247 -23.55 -8.91 26.30
C VAL A 247 -24.08 -7.82 25.38
N GLN A 248 -25.20 -7.18 25.75
CA GLN A 248 -25.75 -6.06 24.99
C GLN A 248 -24.77 -4.88 24.94
N VAL A 249 -24.10 -4.56 26.06
CA VAL A 249 -23.07 -3.50 26.11
C VAL A 249 -21.86 -3.86 25.25
N ALA A 250 -21.36 -5.09 25.35
CA ALA A 250 -20.27 -5.56 24.51
C ALA A 250 -20.63 -5.54 23.01
N ALA A 251 -21.87 -5.91 22.67
CA ALA A 251 -22.39 -5.87 21.30
C ALA A 251 -22.52 -4.44 20.77
N ALA A 252 -22.97 -3.49 21.59
CA ALA A 252 -23.01 -2.08 21.23
C ALA A 252 -21.61 -1.54 20.93
N ALA A 253 -20.63 -1.85 21.79
CA ALA A 253 -19.24 -1.42 21.58
C ALA A 253 -18.60 -2.05 20.32
N LEU A 254 -18.92 -3.30 19.99
CA LEU A 254 -18.51 -3.91 18.72
C LEU A 254 -19.21 -3.26 17.52
N GLY A 255 -20.48 -2.88 17.67
CA GLY A 255 -21.26 -2.15 16.67
C GLY A 255 -20.62 -0.81 16.33
N ASP A 256 -20.21 -0.04 17.34
CA ASP A 256 -19.51 1.24 17.13
C ASP A 256 -18.21 1.05 16.32
N GLY A 257 -17.40 0.05 16.67
CA GLY A 257 -16.17 -0.27 15.92
C GLY A 257 -16.44 -0.76 14.49
N LEU A 258 -17.55 -1.48 14.26
CA LEU A 258 -18.00 -1.84 12.92
C LEU A 258 -18.39 -0.60 12.11
N ASP A 259 -19.07 0.36 12.73
CA ASP A 259 -19.44 1.61 12.06
C ASP A 259 -18.22 2.46 11.71
N GLU A 260 -17.21 2.50 12.57
CA GLU A 260 -15.93 3.19 12.32
C GLU A 260 -15.20 2.64 11.09
N ILE A 261 -15.03 1.32 11.00
CA ILE A 261 -14.38 0.71 9.82
C ILE A 261 -15.23 0.85 8.56
N LEU A 262 -16.56 0.76 8.65
CA LEU A 262 -17.44 0.96 7.51
C LEU A 262 -17.42 2.41 7.01
N GLN A 263 -17.34 3.37 7.92
CA GLN A 263 -17.18 4.78 7.57
C GLN A 263 -15.83 5.03 6.89
N LEU A 264 -14.75 4.49 7.44
CA LEU A 264 -13.42 4.55 6.81
C LEU A 264 -13.46 3.99 5.37
N LEU A 265 -14.09 2.83 5.19
CA LEU A 265 -14.23 2.19 3.88
C LEU A 265 -14.99 3.07 2.88
N ARG A 266 -16.11 3.67 3.30
CA ARG A 266 -16.91 4.58 2.46
C ARG A 266 -16.13 5.84 2.10
N ASP A 267 -15.49 6.47 3.07
CA ASP A 267 -14.83 7.76 2.89
C ASP A 267 -13.60 7.66 1.98
N GLN A 268 -12.84 6.56 2.08
CA GLN A 268 -11.55 6.45 1.38
C GLN A 268 -11.60 5.60 0.11
N TYR A 269 -12.39 4.52 0.09
CA TYR A 269 -12.28 3.49 -0.94
C TYR A 269 -13.58 3.25 -1.72
N LEU A 270 -14.73 3.36 -1.04
CA LEU A 270 -16.05 3.00 -1.55
C LEU A 270 -17.04 4.19 -1.49
N PRO A 271 -16.74 5.34 -2.12
CA PRO A 271 -17.53 6.57 -1.96
C PRO A 271 -18.97 6.49 -2.50
N LYS A 272 -19.30 5.44 -3.26
CA LYS A 272 -20.65 5.20 -3.80
C LYS A 272 -21.54 4.39 -2.86
N ALA A 273 -20.96 3.72 -1.86
CA ALA A 273 -21.72 2.91 -0.92
C ALA A 273 -22.48 3.79 0.09
N ARG A 274 -23.70 3.37 0.45
CA ARG A 274 -24.63 4.03 1.36
C ARG A 274 -25.13 3.04 2.41
N GLY A 275 -24.80 3.27 3.68
CA GLY A 275 -25.14 2.34 4.77
C GLY A 275 -24.33 1.04 4.74
N SER A 276 -24.55 0.18 5.73
CA SER A 276 -23.73 -1.02 5.98
C SER A 276 -23.86 -2.08 4.88
N GLU A 277 -25.09 -2.47 4.52
CA GLU A 277 -25.36 -3.52 3.53
C GLU A 277 -24.71 -3.25 2.17
N SER A 278 -24.88 -2.04 1.63
CA SER A 278 -24.27 -1.69 0.34
C SER A 278 -22.74 -1.53 0.44
N THR A 279 -22.20 -1.17 1.61
CA THR A 279 -20.75 -1.13 1.85
C THR A 279 -20.17 -2.54 1.83
N PHE A 280 -20.82 -3.50 2.47
CA PHE A 280 -20.43 -4.91 2.39
C PHE A 280 -20.48 -5.44 0.96
N ALA A 281 -21.58 -5.21 0.24
CA ALA A 281 -21.73 -5.66 -1.14
C ALA A 281 -20.66 -5.04 -2.06
N ALA A 282 -20.40 -3.74 -1.92
CA ALA A 282 -19.36 -3.06 -2.67
C ALA A 282 -17.96 -3.58 -2.32
N LEU A 283 -17.66 -3.83 -1.04
CA LEU A 283 -16.38 -4.38 -0.60
C LEU A 283 -16.13 -5.79 -1.16
N ILE A 284 -17.15 -6.65 -1.10
CA ILE A 284 -17.11 -8.03 -1.62
C ILE A 284 -16.87 -8.01 -3.13
N ASP A 285 -17.61 -7.20 -3.89
CA ASP A 285 -17.43 -7.07 -5.34
C ASP A 285 -16.06 -6.50 -5.70
N ASP A 286 -15.61 -5.46 -5.00
CA ASP A 286 -14.32 -4.81 -5.26
C ASP A 286 -13.16 -5.80 -5.07
N HIS A 287 -13.22 -6.60 -4.00
CA HIS A 287 -12.26 -7.66 -3.68
C HIS A 287 -12.53 -8.99 -4.40
N ARG A 288 -13.54 -9.08 -5.27
CA ARG A 288 -13.96 -10.30 -5.99
C ARG A 288 -14.12 -11.52 -5.09
N GLN A 289 -14.67 -11.31 -3.90
CA GLN A 289 -15.00 -12.39 -3.01
C GLN A 289 -16.41 -12.90 -3.29
N SER A 290 -16.66 -14.16 -2.96
CA SER A 290 -18.00 -14.60 -2.60
C SER A 290 -18.17 -14.38 -1.09
N GLN A 291 -19.41 -14.13 -0.64
CA GLN A 291 -19.68 -14.27 0.80
C GLN A 291 -19.27 -15.68 1.22
N ALA A 292 -18.44 -15.78 2.27
CA ALA A 292 -18.04 -17.07 2.81
C ALA A 292 -19.31 -17.82 3.22
N ARG A 293 -19.72 -18.84 2.45
CA ARG A 293 -20.80 -19.73 2.85
C ARG A 293 -20.28 -20.61 3.99
N ALA A 294 -21.18 -21.06 4.86
CA ALA A 294 -20.81 -21.91 6.00
C ALA A 294 -20.22 -23.27 5.58
N ASP A 295 -20.35 -23.62 4.30
CA ASP A 295 -19.95 -24.90 3.72
C ASP A 295 -18.81 -24.68 2.70
N ASP A 296 -17.57 -24.74 3.19
CA ASP A 296 -16.34 -25.17 2.50
C ASP A 296 -15.28 -25.54 3.56
#